data_AF-A0A2V5PKM3-F1
#
_entry.id   AF-A0A2V5PKM3-F1
#
_cell.length_a   1.000
_cell.length_b   1.000
_cell.length_c   1.000
_cell.angle_alpha   90.00
_cell.angle_beta   90.00
_cell.angle_gamma   90.00
#
_symmetry.space_group_name_H-M   'P 1'
#
loop_
_entity.id
_entity.type
_entity.pdbx_description
1 polymer ?
#
loop_
_entity_poly.entity_id
_entity_poly.type
_entity_poly.pdbx_seq_one_letter_code
_entity_poly.pdbx_strand_id
1 'polypeptide(L)'
;ESESGPNLMDHTEELANLAALQRAQSFGPVIERVLPLKWKAGTPYCLDFESGKLLAPPGRLTVVRLGWDQWCAQSRVDATAEEPKSGPVIWGQGCVFAKVENARWDSIKPARVVKELLRGGDVRTQAELPNCQAIPATFLFETRQGGRGVLQVVGFTEDLRGMKLRYKLVHP
;
A
#
# COMPACT_ATOMS: atom_id res chain seq x y z
N GLU A 1 -29.79 -40.93 -19.44
CA GLU A 1 -29.13 -39.61 -19.41
C GLU A 1 -28.10 -39.68 -18.30
N SER A 2 -26.81 -39.61 -18.63
CA SER A 2 -25.70 -39.70 -17.67
C SER A 2 -25.21 -38.30 -17.34
N GLU A 3 -25.48 -37.83 -16.13
CA GLU A 3 -24.92 -36.58 -15.59
C GLU A 3 -23.40 -36.75 -15.40
N SER A 4 -22.65 -36.02 -16.22
CA SER A 4 -21.21 -35.79 -16.08
C SER A 4 -20.96 -34.98 -14.81
N GLY A 5 -20.51 -35.65 -13.74
CA GLY A 5 -20.01 -34.99 -12.53
C GLY A 5 -18.76 -34.13 -12.81
N PRO A 6 -18.50 -33.10 -11.97
CA PRO A 6 -17.36 -32.21 -12.17
C PRO A 6 -16.03 -32.98 -12.11
N ASN A 7 -15.17 -32.72 -13.09
CA ASN A 7 -13.95 -33.45 -13.35
C ASN A 7 -12.88 -33.14 -12.27
N LEU A 8 -12.63 -34.06 -11.35
CA LEU A 8 -11.64 -33.91 -10.25
C LEU A 8 -10.21 -33.58 -10.74
N MET A 9 -9.87 -33.93 -11.99
CA MET A 9 -8.54 -33.66 -12.56
C MET A 9 -8.31 -32.17 -12.82
N ASP A 10 -9.34 -31.41 -13.19
CA ASP A 10 -9.28 -29.99 -13.53
C ASP A 10 -8.88 -29.13 -12.31
N HIS A 11 -9.50 -29.42 -11.16
CA HIS A 11 -9.18 -28.74 -9.91
C HIS A 11 -7.75 -29.01 -9.41
N THR A 12 -7.18 -30.16 -9.74
CA THR A 12 -5.83 -30.52 -9.29
C THR A 12 -4.76 -29.73 -10.06
N GLU A 13 -4.95 -29.58 -11.38
CA GLU A 13 -4.08 -28.75 -12.22
C GLU A 13 -4.23 -27.26 -11.91
N GLU A 14 -5.45 -26.78 -11.67
CA GLU A 14 -5.72 -25.39 -11.27
C GLU A 14 -5.03 -25.03 -9.94
N LEU A 15 -5.13 -25.91 -8.94
CA LEU A 15 -4.45 -25.73 -7.65
C LEU A 15 -2.92 -25.76 -7.80
N ALA A 16 -2.39 -26.62 -8.67
CA ALA A 16 -0.96 -26.68 -8.95
C ALA A 16 -0.46 -25.39 -9.61
N ASN A 17 -1.21 -24.84 -10.57
CA ASN A 17 -0.91 -23.56 -11.22
C ASN A 17 -0.96 -22.38 -10.24
N LEU A 18 -1.98 -22.31 -9.39
CA LEU A 18 -2.06 -21.28 -8.35
C LEU A 18 -0.88 -21.37 -7.38
N ALA A 19 -0.48 -22.58 -7.01
CA ALA A 19 0.68 -22.80 -6.14
C ALA A 19 2.01 -22.47 -6.86
N ALA A 20 2.10 -22.66 -8.18
CA ALA A 20 3.27 -22.27 -8.97
C ALA A 20 3.36 -20.74 -9.10
N LEU A 21 2.25 -20.05 -9.39
CA LEU A 21 2.16 -18.59 -9.42
C LEU A 21 2.53 -17.97 -8.06
N GLN A 22 2.08 -18.56 -6.96
CA GLN A 22 2.49 -18.10 -5.62
C GLN A 22 3.99 -18.26 -5.35
N ARG A 23 4.64 -19.26 -5.95
CA ARG A 23 6.10 -19.48 -5.81
C ARG A 23 6.92 -18.57 -6.74
N ALA A 24 6.35 -18.17 -7.87
CA ALA A 24 6.99 -17.25 -8.81
C ALA A 24 7.03 -15.80 -8.29
N GLN A 25 6.16 -15.45 -7.33
CA GLN A 25 6.09 -14.10 -6.79
C GLN A 25 7.44 -13.58 -6.30
N SER A 26 7.77 -12.38 -6.74
CA SER A 26 9.00 -11.69 -6.38
C SER A 26 8.69 -10.28 -5.88
N PHE A 27 9.67 -9.66 -5.22
CA PHE A 27 9.58 -8.21 -5.01
C PHE A 27 10.17 -7.49 -6.21
N GLY A 28 9.48 -6.44 -6.64
CA GLY A 28 10.04 -5.45 -7.55
C GLY A 28 11.18 -4.66 -6.91
N PRO A 29 11.77 -3.73 -7.68
CA PRO A 29 12.80 -2.84 -7.17
C PRO A 29 12.26 -2.00 -5.99
N VAL A 30 13.18 -1.60 -5.10
CA VAL A 30 12.85 -0.65 -4.03
C VAL A 30 12.61 0.72 -4.64
N ILE A 31 11.46 1.32 -4.33
CA ILE A 31 11.11 2.67 -4.72
C ILE A 31 11.18 3.57 -3.49
N GLU A 32 11.95 4.65 -3.57
CA GLU A 32 12.08 5.65 -2.50
C GLU A 32 11.32 6.93 -2.85
N ARG A 33 10.57 7.48 -1.91
CA ARG A 33 9.78 8.71 -2.09
C ARG A 33 9.77 9.57 -0.85
N VAL A 34 9.61 10.88 -1.06
CA VAL A 34 9.29 11.82 0.01
C VAL A 34 7.83 12.22 -0.15
N LEU A 35 6.98 11.80 0.79
CA LEU A 35 5.57 12.13 0.79
C LEU A 35 5.36 13.39 1.64
N PRO A 36 4.88 14.51 1.08
CA PRO A 36 4.68 15.74 1.83
C PRO A 36 3.69 15.55 2.98
N LEU A 37 3.99 16.16 4.14
CA LEU A 37 3.11 16.15 5.32
C LEU A 37 2.18 17.36 5.40
N LYS A 38 2.45 18.38 4.57
CA LYS A 38 1.64 19.59 4.45
C LYS A 38 1.13 19.66 3.01
N TRP A 39 -0.19 19.71 2.85
CA TRP A 39 -0.79 19.86 1.54
C TRP A 39 -0.86 21.33 1.14
N LYS A 40 -0.56 21.60 -0.13
CA LYS A 40 -0.77 22.90 -0.77
C LYS A 40 -1.47 22.66 -2.11
N ALA A 41 -2.53 23.41 -2.38
CA ALA A 41 -3.26 23.32 -3.64
C ALA A 41 -2.29 23.48 -4.83
N GLY A 42 -2.43 22.60 -5.83
CA GLY A 42 -1.57 22.60 -7.02
C GLY A 42 -0.18 21.99 -6.81
N THR A 43 0.14 21.45 -5.64
CA THR A 43 1.39 20.69 -5.41
C THR A 43 1.13 19.19 -5.33
N PRO A 44 2.04 18.33 -5.80
CA PRO A 44 1.90 16.89 -5.64
C PRO A 44 2.06 16.43 -4.19
N TYR A 45 1.04 15.79 -3.62
CA TYR A 45 1.10 15.22 -2.26
C TYR A 45 0.35 13.88 -2.13
N CYS A 46 -0.15 13.35 -3.24
CA CYS A 46 -0.86 12.06 -3.30
C CYS A 46 0.06 11.02 -3.95
N LEU A 47 0.27 9.87 -3.31
CA LEU A 47 1.10 8.79 -3.83
C LEU A 47 0.25 7.72 -4.52
N ASP A 48 0.67 7.33 -5.72
CA ASP A 48 0.30 6.07 -6.38
C ASP A 48 1.46 5.09 -6.16
N PHE A 49 1.22 3.99 -5.45
CA PHE A 49 2.29 3.02 -5.16
C PHE A 49 2.76 2.30 -6.42
N GLU A 50 1.85 2.00 -7.34
CA GLU A 50 2.14 1.21 -8.55
C GLU A 50 3.13 1.95 -9.46
N SER A 51 2.83 3.21 -9.78
CA SER A 51 3.72 4.02 -10.63
C SER A 51 4.84 4.72 -9.84
N GLY A 52 4.68 4.81 -8.51
CA GLY A 52 5.51 5.63 -7.65
C GLY A 52 5.46 7.12 -7.97
N LYS A 53 4.41 7.61 -8.63
CA LYS A 53 4.29 9.05 -8.91
C LYS A 53 3.60 9.77 -7.76
N LEU A 54 4.02 11.00 -7.52
CA LEU A 54 3.25 11.95 -6.72
C LEU A 54 2.32 12.73 -7.64
N LEU A 55 1.06 12.80 -7.25
CA LEU A 55 -0.03 13.43 -7.99
C LEU A 55 -0.51 14.66 -7.22
N ALA A 56 -0.83 15.71 -7.96
CA ALA A 56 -1.46 16.91 -7.43
C ALA A 56 -2.98 16.83 -7.66
N PRO A 57 -3.82 16.93 -6.62
CA PRO A 57 -5.25 17.03 -6.83
C PRO A 57 -5.62 18.37 -7.48
N PRO A 58 -6.65 18.39 -8.34
CA PRO A 58 -7.26 19.62 -8.82
C PRO A 58 -7.65 20.56 -7.67
N GLY A 59 -7.36 21.86 -7.82
CA GLY A 59 -7.56 22.84 -6.75
C GLY A 59 -9.02 23.06 -6.30
N ARG A 60 -10.01 22.56 -7.04
CA ARG A 60 -11.45 22.69 -6.73
C ARG A 60 -12.05 21.47 -5.98
N LEU A 61 -11.26 20.43 -5.72
CA LEU A 61 -11.74 19.21 -5.05
C LEU A 61 -11.95 19.34 -3.54
N THR A 62 -11.57 20.47 -2.94
CA THR A 62 -11.46 20.65 -1.48
C THR A 62 -12.77 20.67 -0.70
N VAL A 63 -13.94 20.58 -1.34
CA VAL A 63 -15.22 20.90 -0.66
C VAL A 63 -16.20 19.72 -0.53
N VAL A 64 -16.00 18.59 -1.23
CA VAL A 64 -16.95 17.45 -1.16
C VAL A 64 -16.22 16.11 -1.07
N ARG A 65 -16.44 15.37 0.02
CA ARG A 65 -15.86 14.04 0.29
C ARG A 65 -16.04 13.05 -0.88
N LEU A 66 -17.21 13.05 -1.53
CA LEU A 66 -17.49 12.21 -2.69
C LEU A 66 -16.60 12.55 -3.90
N GLY A 67 -16.33 13.84 -4.14
CA GLY A 67 -15.47 14.26 -5.25
C GLY A 67 -14.00 13.88 -5.03
N TRP A 68 -13.55 13.93 -3.78
CA TRP A 68 -12.21 13.46 -3.40
C TRP A 68 -12.06 11.96 -3.62
N ASP A 69 -12.98 11.15 -3.08
CA ASP A 69 -12.94 9.69 -3.20
C ASP A 69 -12.99 9.26 -4.68
N GLN A 70 -13.84 9.89 -5.49
CA GLN A 70 -13.93 9.64 -6.92
C GLN A 70 -12.64 10.02 -7.66
N TRP A 71 -12.03 11.16 -7.35
CA TRP A 71 -10.79 11.57 -8.00
C TRP A 71 -9.62 10.66 -7.63
N CYS A 72 -9.46 10.32 -6.35
CA CYS A 72 -8.51 9.30 -5.90
C CYS A 72 -8.75 7.99 -6.65
N ALA A 73 -10.04 7.64 -6.82
CA ALA A 73 -10.42 6.45 -7.54
C ALA A 73 -9.92 6.43 -8.99
N GLN A 74 -10.21 7.49 -9.73
CA GLN A 74 -9.87 7.63 -11.15
C GLN A 74 -8.38 7.85 -11.39
N SER A 75 -7.70 8.56 -10.48
CA SER A 75 -6.29 8.93 -10.61
C SER A 75 -5.33 7.92 -9.97
N ARG A 76 -5.86 6.82 -9.41
CA ARG A 76 -5.08 5.76 -8.74
C ARG A 76 -4.24 6.27 -7.55
N VAL A 77 -4.75 7.25 -6.83
CA VAL A 77 -4.13 7.65 -5.56
C VAL A 77 -4.40 6.56 -4.54
N ASP A 78 -3.33 6.13 -3.86
CA ASP A 78 -3.38 5.12 -2.81
C ASP A 78 -3.13 5.72 -1.43
N ALA A 79 -2.30 6.76 -1.34
CA ALA A 79 -1.90 7.30 -0.05
C ALA A 79 -1.69 8.83 -0.04
N THR A 80 -1.98 9.43 1.11
CA THR A 80 -1.57 10.80 1.48
C THR A 80 -0.93 10.76 2.86
N ALA A 81 -0.20 11.80 3.26
CA ALA A 81 0.35 11.90 4.60
C ALA A 81 0.05 13.26 5.25
N GLU A 82 -0.01 13.25 6.58
CA GLU A 82 -0.09 14.45 7.41
C GLU A 82 0.58 14.22 8.76
N GLU A 83 0.77 15.32 9.48
CA GLU A 83 1.31 15.31 10.83
C GLU A 83 0.32 15.99 11.80
N PRO A 84 -0.70 15.26 12.29
CA PRO A 84 -1.55 15.71 13.38
C PRO A 84 -0.79 15.71 14.71
N LYS A 85 -1.39 16.28 15.75
CA LYS A 85 -0.80 16.32 17.11
C LYS A 85 -0.51 14.92 17.69
N SER A 86 -1.21 13.89 17.22
CA SER A 86 -1.02 12.49 17.62
C SER A 86 0.21 11.81 17.00
N GLY A 87 0.90 12.50 16.08
CA GLY A 87 2.06 11.97 15.36
C GLY A 87 1.78 11.74 13.86
N PRO A 88 2.82 11.48 13.07
CA PRO A 88 2.69 11.33 11.62
C PRO A 88 1.82 10.13 11.22
N VAL A 89 1.02 10.32 10.17
CA VAL A 89 0.12 9.27 9.65
C VAL A 89 0.13 9.27 8.13
N ILE A 90 0.04 8.07 7.56
CA ILE A 90 -0.27 7.86 6.14
C ILE A 90 -1.73 7.41 6.05
N TRP A 91 -2.55 8.14 5.32
CA TRP A 91 -3.95 7.83 5.06
C TRP A 91 -4.11 7.05 3.76
N GLY A 92 -4.79 5.92 3.84
CA GLY A 92 -5.14 5.12 2.68
C GLY A 92 -6.34 5.67 1.93
N GLN A 93 -6.16 5.94 0.65
CA GLN A 93 -7.21 6.36 -0.29
C GLN A 93 -7.76 5.12 -1.02
N GLY A 94 -8.47 4.27 -0.28
CA GLY A 94 -8.81 2.91 -0.73
C GLY A 94 -7.64 1.92 -0.61
N CYS A 95 -6.56 2.33 0.06
CA CYS A 95 -5.44 1.47 0.46
C CYS A 95 -5.59 1.08 1.95
N VAL A 96 -5.15 -0.12 2.29
CA VAL A 96 -5.07 -0.58 3.69
C VAL A 96 -3.64 -0.94 4.05
N PHE A 97 -3.34 -0.91 5.35
CA PHE A 97 -2.04 -1.15 5.93
C PHE A 97 -2.12 -2.12 7.11
N ALA A 98 -1.12 -2.97 7.26
CA ALA A 98 -0.92 -3.80 8.45
C ALA A 98 0.47 -3.53 9.02
N LYS A 99 0.55 -3.08 10.28
CA LYS A 99 1.84 -2.84 10.93
C LYS A 99 2.55 -4.16 11.21
N VAL A 100 3.86 -4.19 10.95
CA VAL A 100 4.70 -5.37 11.17
C VAL A 100 6.04 -4.97 11.79
N GLU A 101 6.76 -5.95 12.32
CA GLU A 101 8.12 -5.72 12.85
C GLU A 101 9.07 -5.20 11.77
N ASN A 102 9.98 -4.29 12.15
CA ASN A 102 10.87 -3.63 11.20
C ASN A 102 11.78 -4.59 10.44
N ALA A 103 12.29 -5.62 11.12
CA ALA A 103 13.12 -6.67 10.52
C ALA A 103 12.42 -7.44 9.38
N ARG A 104 11.08 -7.33 9.28
CA ARG A 104 10.32 -7.91 8.16
C ARG A 104 10.52 -7.19 6.85
N TRP A 105 11.08 -5.98 6.83
CA TRP A 105 11.50 -5.35 5.58
C TRP A 105 12.45 -6.26 4.77
N ASP A 106 13.46 -6.84 5.43
CA ASP A 106 14.48 -7.68 4.79
C ASP A 106 14.09 -9.15 4.71
N SER A 107 13.29 -9.65 5.67
CA SER A 107 13.04 -11.09 5.84
C SER A 107 11.71 -11.59 5.29
N ILE A 108 10.71 -10.72 5.08
CA ILE A 108 9.40 -11.17 4.60
C ILE A 108 9.49 -11.65 3.15
N LYS A 109 8.76 -12.72 2.81
CA LYS A 109 8.64 -13.22 1.43
C LYS A 109 7.36 -12.69 0.77
N PRO A 110 7.34 -12.48 -0.56
CA PRO A 110 6.16 -11.98 -1.30
C PRO A 110 4.87 -12.76 -1.00
N ALA A 111 4.91 -14.09 -1.11
CA ALA A 111 3.75 -14.95 -0.83
C ALA A 111 3.19 -14.76 0.60
N ARG A 112 4.04 -14.38 1.56
CA ARG A 112 3.61 -14.13 2.94
C ARG A 112 2.90 -12.78 3.08
N VAL A 113 3.31 -11.76 2.33
CA VAL A 113 2.61 -10.47 2.24
C VAL A 113 1.17 -10.71 1.78
N VAL A 114 1.01 -11.42 0.65
CA VAL A 114 -0.31 -11.72 0.07
C VAL A 114 -1.19 -12.48 1.07
N LYS A 115 -0.64 -13.53 1.69
CA LYS A 115 -1.37 -14.35 2.66
C LYS A 115 -1.82 -13.59 3.90
N GLU A 116 -1.02 -12.66 4.41
CA GLU A 116 -1.37 -11.91 5.63
C GLU A 116 -2.41 -10.83 5.36
N LEU A 117 -2.34 -10.15 4.22
CA LEU A 117 -3.33 -9.15 3.82
C LEU A 117 -4.70 -9.79 3.51
N LEU A 118 -4.71 -10.92 2.79
CA LEU A 118 -5.94 -11.66 2.48
C LEU A 118 -6.63 -12.25 3.71
N ARG A 119 -5.88 -12.56 4.77
CA ARG A 119 -6.44 -13.08 6.02
C ARG A 119 -7.22 -12.04 6.81
N GLY A 120 -7.14 -10.76 6.44
CA GLY A 120 -7.90 -9.69 7.09
C GLY A 120 -7.60 -9.55 8.57
N GLY A 121 -6.32 -9.62 8.97
CA GLY A 121 -5.88 -9.38 10.35
C GLY A 121 -6.12 -7.93 10.80
N ASP A 122 -5.24 -7.37 11.64
CA ASP A 122 -5.31 -5.96 12.06
C ASP A 122 -4.88 -5.00 10.91
N VAL A 123 -5.66 -5.03 9.82
CA VAL A 123 -5.54 -4.10 8.69
C VAL A 123 -6.31 -2.83 9.01
N ARG A 124 -5.72 -1.68 8.67
CA ARG A 124 -6.25 -0.34 8.94
C ARG A 124 -6.21 0.49 7.67
N THR A 125 -7.08 1.47 7.54
CA THR A 125 -7.02 2.47 6.46
C THR A 125 -5.97 3.56 6.71
N GLN A 126 -5.13 3.37 7.73
CA GLN A 126 -4.12 4.33 8.16
C GLN A 126 -2.87 3.58 8.67
N ALA A 127 -1.69 4.12 8.35
CA ALA A 127 -0.42 3.69 8.92
C ALA A 127 0.08 4.79 9.85
N GLU A 128 -0.10 4.59 11.15
CA GLU A 128 0.22 5.56 12.19
C GLU A 128 1.61 5.32 12.78
N LEU A 129 2.33 6.42 12.99
CA LEU A 129 3.54 6.45 13.79
C LEU A 129 3.23 7.20 15.08
N PRO A 130 3.51 6.61 16.26
CA PRO A 130 3.20 7.26 17.53
C PRO A 130 3.98 8.57 17.75
N ASN A 131 5.13 8.71 17.08
CA ASN A 131 5.92 9.94 16.99
C ASN A 131 7.00 9.77 15.88
N CYS A 132 7.72 10.86 15.56
CA CYS A 132 8.78 10.86 14.55
C CYS A 132 10.02 10.02 14.93
N GLN A 133 10.18 9.63 16.20
CA GLN A 133 11.28 8.78 16.66
C GLN A 133 10.97 7.29 16.51
N ALA A 134 9.71 6.92 16.26
CA ALA A 134 9.29 5.55 16.05
C ALA A 134 9.59 5.06 14.61
N ILE A 135 10.83 5.31 14.17
CA ILE A 135 11.34 4.94 12.85
C ILE A 135 12.57 4.00 13.00
N PRO A 136 12.81 3.08 12.03
CA PRO A 136 11.92 2.79 10.91
C PRO A 136 10.57 2.25 11.38
N ALA A 137 9.54 2.36 10.54
CA ALA A 137 8.24 1.74 10.78
C ALA A 137 7.80 0.99 9.52
N THR A 138 7.64 -0.33 9.63
CA THR A 138 7.30 -1.19 8.50
C THR A 138 5.82 -1.59 8.51
N PHE A 139 5.21 -1.53 7.33
CA PHE A 139 3.82 -1.87 7.08
C PHE A 139 3.73 -2.78 5.85
N LEU A 140 2.82 -3.74 5.86
CA LEU A 140 2.30 -4.32 4.63
C LEU A 140 1.21 -3.40 4.10
N PHE A 141 1.01 -3.35 2.79
CA PHE A 141 -0.09 -2.59 2.20
C PHE A 141 -0.79 -3.36 1.08
N GLU A 142 -2.07 -3.07 0.91
CA GLU A 142 -2.86 -3.47 -0.25
C GLU A 142 -3.60 -2.25 -0.79
N THR A 143 -3.34 -1.94 -2.07
CA THR A 143 -4.01 -0.88 -2.83
C THR A 143 -5.41 -1.32 -3.23
N ARG A 144 -6.25 -0.36 -3.63
CA ARG A 144 -7.59 -0.63 -4.13
C ARG A 144 -7.62 -1.56 -5.34
N GLN A 145 -6.56 -1.53 -6.16
CA GLN A 145 -6.43 -2.37 -7.37
C GLN A 145 -5.89 -3.77 -7.05
N GLY A 146 -5.67 -4.10 -5.78
CA GLY A 146 -5.13 -5.39 -5.35
C GLY A 146 -3.61 -5.50 -5.46
N GLY A 147 -2.91 -4.42 -5.81
CA GLY A 147 -1.46 -4.33 -5.73
C GLY A 147 -1.03 -4.39 -4.26
N ARG A 148 -0.03 -5.22 -3.94
CA ARG A 148 0.39 -5.48 -2.56
C ARG A 148 1.88 -5.26 -2.40
N GLY A 149 2.32 -4.90 -1.21
CA GLY A 149 3.74 -4.67 -0.97
C GLY A 149 4.10 -4.48 0.48
N VAL A 150 5.36 -4.07 0.66
CA VAL A 150 5.92 -3.67 1.95
C VAL A 150 6.33 -2.21 1.85
N LEU A 151 5.88 -1.40 2.79
CA LEU A 151 6.20 0.00 2.96
C LEU A 151 7.03 0.16 4.23
N GLN A 152 8.04 1.03 4.20
CA GLN A 152 8.77 1.44 5.38
C GLN A 152 8.94 2.96 5.40
N VAL A 153 8.53 3.57 6.51
CA VAL A 153 8.91 4.94 6.83
C VAL A 153 10.32 4.90 7.40
N VAL A 154 11.26 5.60 6.77
CA VAL A 154 12.69 5.56 7.12
C VAL A 154 13.20 6.87 7.71
N GLY A 155 12.37 7.92 7.69
CA GLY A 155 12.72 9.19 8.30
C GLY A 155 11.84 10.32 7.79
N PHE A 156 12.31 11.55 8.05
CA PHE A 156 11.64 12.78 7.66
C PHE A 156 12.64 13.73 7.01
N THR A 157 12.15 14.67 6.22
CA THR A 157 12.95 15.82 5.78
C THR A 157 13.10 16.84 6.89
N GLU A 158 13.98 17.81 6.70
CA GLU A 158 14.10 18.98 7.57
C GLU A 158 12.73 19.67 7.76
N ASP A 159 12.51 20.17 8.98
CA ASP A 159 11.30 20.83 9.45
C ASP A 159 10.00 20.03 9.22
N LEU A 160 10.09 18.70 9.16
CA LEU A 160 8.96 17.77 8.98
C LEU A 160 8.09 18.12 7.77
N ARG A 161 8.73 18.63 6.71
CA ARG A 161 8.03 18.97 5.46
C ARG A 161 7.56 17.73 4.68
N GLY A 162 8.25 16.61 4.83
CA GLY A 162 7.89 15.35 4.18
C GLY A 162 8.41 14.13 4.93
N MET A 163 7.67 13.04 4.75
CA MET A 163 7.99 11.71 5.25
C MET A 163 8.80 10.97 4.20
N LYS A 164 9.99 10.46 4.57
CA LYS A 164 10.84 9.63 3.71
C LYS A 164 10.34 8.19 3.78
N LEU A 165 9.94 7.67 2.63
CA LEU A 165 9.38 6.35 2.43
C LEU A 165 10.31 5.54 1.53
N ARG A 166 10.35 4.24 1.78
CA ARG A 166 10.76 3.26 0.78
C ARG A 166 9.76 2.12 0.75
N TYR A 167 9.49 1.56 -0.42
CA TYR A 167 8.57 0.45 -0.55
C TYR A 167 8.95 -0.46 -1.72
N LYS A 168 8.42 -1.67 -1.72
CA LYS A 168 8.57 -2.65 -2.80
C LYS A 168 7.25 -3.37 -3.04
N LEU A 169 6.90 -3.56 -4.31
CA LEU A 169 5.67 -4.23 -4.73
C LEU A 169 5.91 -5.73 -4.90
N VAL A 170 4.89 -6.53 -4.62
CA VAL A 170 4.85 -7.93 -5.00
C VAL A 170 4.44 -8.02 -6.47
N HIS A 171 5.27 -8.68 -7.28
CA HIS A 171 4.95 -9.00 -8.66
C HIS A 171 4.64 -10.50 -8.81
N PRO A 172 3.83 -10.89 -9.81
CA PRO A 172 3.61 -12.28 -10.17
C PRO A 172 4.89 -13.00 -10.58
#